data_AF-A0A0T0MKX5-F1
#
_entry.id   AF-A0A0T0MKX5-F1
#
_cell.length_a   1.000
_cell.length_b   1.000
_cell.length_c   1.000
_cell.angle_alpha   90.00
_cell.angle_beta   90.00
_cell.angle_gamma   90.00
#
_symmetry.space_group_name_H-M   'P 1'
#
loop_
_entity.id
_entity.type
_entity.pdbx_description
1 polymer ?
#
loop_
_entity_poly.entity_id
_entity_poly.type
_entity_poly.pdbx_seq_one_letter_code
_entity_poly.pdbx_strand_id
1 'polypeptide(L)'
;MHVSDIVEYWARFGRDEATGQWTHPDDRAVLAGQHSFNLDYPTCPYLGPVTSAKVVILGANGGYSPTATPDEFPDAEAFERYLGRIRDPESADWSNVSPYYDRVNYGPLVYRGDAVWINASPYRSPRISAEPDNQRLVRSLPSSAFIRRWLIDAVVPLAASGERLVVVKRPGLWRLPPEVRTAIGVIVDPAPISPQLTSGPWNAAQDFLTGRGPASGAPTPGPQETAGQTRTTAEQGEVEARRKRLKADTIPAGTPQSQVSPLVRVCDALGLKLIAPEAAWPGYGKVVHLDGERSIYINRTNADVRSSPAEIAAWQRAGLGTARPDNDRYLRVKLLGDQPLNDERSGHTV
;
A
#
# COMPACT_ATOMS: atom_id res chain seq x y z
N MET A 1 7.64 13.43 -25.55
CA MET A 1 7.12 12.07 -25.33
C MET A 1 5.64 12.22 -25.08
N HIS A 2 4.80 11.46 -25.76
CA HIS A 2 3.35 11.47 -25.55
C HIS A 2 2.96 10.39 -24.53
N VAL A 3 1.78 10.55 -23.93
CA VAL A 3 1.26 9.56 -22.98
C VAL A 3 1.05 8.20 -23.65
N SER A 4 0.61 8.18 -24.91
CA SER A 4 0.39 6.96 -25.70
C SER A 4 1.66 6.17 -26.01
N ASP A 5 2.85 6.78 -25.95
CA ASP A 5 4.12 6.12 -26.26
C ASP A 5 4.33 4.86 -25.41
N ILE A 6 3.77 4.80 -24.19
CA ILE A 6 3.83 3.61 -23.34
C ILE A 6 3.11 2.40 -23.95
N VAL A 7 1.99 2.62 -24.64
CA VAL A 7 1.21 1.55 -25.29
C VAL A 7 1.98 1.01 -26.47
N GLU A 8 2.52 1.90 -27.32
CA GLU A 8 3.33 1.50 -28.48
C GLU A 8 4.59 0.73 -28.06
N TYR A 9 5.28 1.22 -27.02
CA TYR A 9 6.46 0.56 -26.48
C TYR A 9 6.13 -0.86 -26.02
N TRP A 10 5.09 -1.00 -25.20
CA TRP A 10 4.70 -2.30 -24.64
C TRP A 10 4.00 -3.19 -25.66
N ALA A 11 3.38 -2.69 -26.73
CA ALA A 11 2.78 -3.54 -27.76
C ALA A 11 3.77 -4.54 -28.39
N ARG A 12 5.08 -4.26 -28.31
CA ARG A 12 6.18 -5.12 -28.78
C ARG A 12 6.53 -6.27 -27.84
N PHE A 13 6.05 -6.27 -26.59
CA PHE A 13 6.35 -7.38 -25.68
C PHE A 13 5.65 -8.66 -26.18
N GLY A 14 6.29 -9.79 -25.96
CA GLY A 14 5.76 -11.07 -26.39
C GLY A 14 6.52 -12.24 -25.79
N ARG A 15 6.06 -13.45 -26.13
CA ARG A 15 6.76 -14.68 -25.79
C ARG A 15 7.90 -14.87 -26.80
N ASP A 16 9.12 -14.97 -26.29
CA ASP A 16 10.29 -15.25 -27.12
C ASP A 16 10.23 -16.71 -27.61
N GLU A 17 10.33 -16.92 -28.93
CA GLU A 17 10.16 -18.25 -29.53
C GLU A 17 11.27 -19.23 -29.16
N ALA A 18 12.50 -18.73 -28.95
CA ALA A 18 13.66 -19.57 -28.66
C ALA A 18 13.66 -20.06 -27.20
N THR A 19 13.24 -19.20 -26.28
CA THR A 19 13.28 -19.47 -24.83
C THR A 19 11.91 -19.82 -24.23
N GLY A 20 10.82 -19.52 -24.94
CA GLY A 20 9.47 -19.62 -24.42
C GLY A 20 9.15 -18.61 -23.31
N GLN A 21 10.01 -17.61 -23.07
CA GLN A 21 9.91 -16.66 -21.97
C GLN A 21 9.24 -15.35 -22.39
N TRP A 22 8.42 -14.78 -21.52
CA TRP A 22 7.77 -13.48 -21.73
C TRP A 22 8.71 -12.34 -21.41
N THR A 23 9.16 -11.64 -22.44
CA THR A 23 10.09 -10.52 -22.29
C THR A 23 9.77 -9.41 -23.28
N HIS A 24 10.04 -8.17 -22.87
CA HIS A 24 10.16 -7.08 -23.81
C HIS A 24 11.46 -7.26 -24.62
N PRO A 25 11.47 -7.09 -25.95
CA PRO A 25 12.66 -7.33 -26.79
C PRO A 25 13.90 -6.56 -26.33
N ASP A 26 13.74 -5.28 -25.97
CA ASP A 26 14.86 -4.43 -25.52
C ASP A 26 15.52 -4.93 -24.21
N ASP A 27 14.81 -5.74 -23.40
CA ASP A 27 15.32 -6.22 -22.12
C ASP A 27 16.03 -7.58 -22.23
N ARG A 28 15.91 -8.30 -23.35
CA ARG A 28 16.37 -9.70 -23.50
C ARG A 28 17.85 -9.87 -23.18
N ALA A 29 18.69 -8.99 -23.71
CA ALA A 29 20.14 -9.07 -23.48
C ALA A 29 20.51 -8.90 -22.00
N VAL A 30 19.75 -8.07 -21.27
CA VAL A 30 19.97 -7.83 -19.84
C VAL A 30 19.43 -9.01 -19.01
N LEU A 31 18.32 -9.61 -19.42
CA LEU A 31 17.69 -10.75 -18.75
C LEU A 31 18.34 -12.10 -19.06
N ALA A 32 19.23 -12.18 -20.04
CA ALA A 32 20.02 -13.40 -20.27
C ALA A 32 20.98 -13.73 -19.10
N GLY A 33 21.24 -12.77 -18.21
CA GLY A 33 22.04 -12.97 -17.00
C GLY A 33 21.28 -13.63 -15.84
N GLN A 34 21.93 -13.74 -14.68
CA GLN A 34 21.32 -14.33 -13.48
C GLN A 34 20.25 -13.40 -12.87
N HIS A 35 19.04 -13.93 -12.71
CA HIS A 35 17.94 -13.26 -12.02
C HIS A 35 16.94 -14.27 -11.44
N SER A 36 16.02 -13.80 -10.62
CA SER A 36 14.93 -14.62 -10.06
C SER A 36 13.53 -14.21 -10.53
N PHE A 37 13.43 -13.38 -11.57
CA PHE A 37 12.14 -13.08 -12.20
C PHE A 37 11.49 -14.35 -12.74
N ASN A 38 10.18 -14.48 -12.56
CA ASN A 38 9.40 -15.47 -13.28
C ASN A 38 9.06 -14.90 -14.66
N LEU A 39 9.54 -15.56 -15.71
CA LEU A 39 9.31 -15.18 -17.11
C LEU A 39 8.33 -16.13 -17.83
N ASP A 40 7.69 -17.04 -17.09
CA ASP A 40 6.73 -18.00 -17.65
C ASP A 40 5.37 -17.35 -17.94
N TYR A 41 5.10 -16.21 -17.30
CA TYR A 41 3.87 -15.44 -17.45
C TYR A 41 4.13 -14.03 -17.99
N PRO A 42 3.14 -13.37 -18.62
CA PRO A 42 3.32 -12.07 -19.25
C PRO A 42 3.83 -11.00 -18.28
N THR A 43 4.64 -10.09 -18.81
CA THR A 43 5.05 -8.87 -18.11
C THR A 43 3.83 -8.01 -17.77
N CYS A 44 3.87 -7.33 -16.63
CA CYS A 44 2.82 -6.44 -16.14
C CYS A 44 3.36 -5.01 -15.98
N PRO A 45 3.49 -4.25 -17.09
CA PRO A 45 3.97 -2.88 -17.05
C PRO A 45 2.96 -1.94 -16.40
N TYR A 46 1.67 -2.13 -16.69
CA TYR A 46 0.57 -1.38 -16.12
C TYR A 46 -0.74 -2.18 -16.09
N LEU A 47 -1.71 -1.70 -15.32
CA LEU A 47 -3.07 -2.20 -15.22
C LEU A 47 -4.06 -1.04 -15.13
N GLY A 48 -5.01 -0.98 -16.06
CA GLY A 48 -5.95 0.13 -16.22
C GLY A 48 -5.70 0.92 -17.52
N PRO A 49 -6.61 1.83 -17.88
CA PRO A 49 -6.54 2.62 -19.11
C PRO A 49 -5.44 3.69 -19.01
N VAL A 50 -4.21 3.31 -19.33
CA VAL A 50 -3.01 4.12 -19.05
C VAL A 50 -3.01 5.49 -19.73
N THR A 51 -3.73 5.65 -20.84
CA THR A 51 -3.75 6.89 -21.61
C THR A 51 -4.88 7.85 -21.22
N SER A 52 -5.94 7.37 -20.56
CA SER A 52 -7.03 8.22 -20.07
C SER A 52 -7.17 8.31 -18.54
N ALA A 53 -6.60 7.37 -17.79
CA ALA A 53 -6.76 7.33 -16.32
C ALA A 53 -6.32 8.64 -15.65
N LYS A 54 -7.22 9.15 -14.79
CA LYS A 54 -7.03 10.41 -14.05
C LYS A 54 -6.03 10.25 -12.91
N VAL A 55 -5.97 9.08 -12.28
CA VAL A 55 -5.03 8.78 -11.20
C VAL A 55 -3.99 7.76 -11.66
N VAL A 56 -2.72 8.09 -11.51
CA VAL A 56 -1.59 7.20 -11.82
C VAL A 56 -0.96 6.72 -10.52
N ILE A 57 -0.99 5.42 -10.25
CA ILE A 57 -0.45 4.81 -9.02
C ILE A 57 0.83 4.06 -9.35
N LEU A 58 1.94 4.45 -8.74
CA LEU A 58 3.27 3.88 -9.01
C LEU A 58 3.62 2.74 -8.04
N GLY A 59 3.58 1.52 -8.56
CA GLY A 59 3.92 0.26 -7.93
C GLY A 59 5.39 -0.17 -8.08
N ALA A 60 5.74 -1.29 -7.47
CA ALA A 60 7.09 -1.84 -7.53
C ALA A 60 7.26 -2.79 -8.71
N ASN A 61 6.44 -3.84 -8.77
CA ASN A 61 6.52 -4.90 -9.76
C ASN A 61 5.17 -5.55 -10.02
N GLY A 62 5.08 -6.36 -11.09
CA GLY A 62 3.86 -7.08 -11.48
C GLY A 62 3.33 -8.13 -10.49
N GLY A 63 4.07 -8.41 -9.43
CA GLY A 63 3.74 -9.48 -8.47
C GLY A 63 3.89 -10.88 -9.07
N TYR A 64 3.98 -11.87 -8.18
CA TYR A 64 3.91 -13.28 -8.55
C TYR A 64 3.43 -14.08 -7.35
N SER A 65 2.48 -14.97 -7.59
CA SER A 65 2.09 -15.98 -6.62
C SER A 65 2.19 -17.34 -7.29
N PRO A 66 2.97 -18.29 -6.74
CA PRO A 66 3.09 -19.62 -7.34
C PRO A 66 1.77 -20.40 -7.33
N THR A 67 0.78 -19.96 -6.55
CA THR A 67 -0.55 -20.57 -6.51
C THR A 67 -1.59 -19.77 -7.28
N ALA A 68 -1.57 -18.43 -7.21
CA ALA A 68 -2.63 -17.62 -7.81
C ALA A 68 -2.32 -17.18 -9.25
N THR A 69 -1.05 -16.95 -9.60
CA THR A 69 -0.69 -16.55 -10.97
C THR A 69 -0.98 -17.64 -12.01
N PRO A 70 -0.79 -18.94 -11.74
CA PRO A 70 -1.27 -19.99 -12.65
C PRO A 70 -2.78 -19.91 -12.93
N ASP A 71 -3.59 -19.63 -11.91
CA ASP A 71 -5.05 -19.51 -12.05
C ASP A 71 -5.47 -18.27 -12.85
N GLU A 72 -4.63 -17.23 -12.91
CA GLU A 72 -4.83 -16.06 -13.77
C GLU A 72 -4.57 -16.36 -15.26
N PHE A 73 -3.78 -17.41 -15.54
CA PHE A 73 -3.33 -17.79 -16.88
C PHE A 73 -3.45 -19.31 -17.11
N PRO A 74 -4.67 -19.89 -17.03
CA PRO A 74 -4.87 -21.33 -17.14
C PRO A 74 -4.66 -21.87 -18.56
N ASP A 75 -4.82 -21.01 -19.58
CA ASP A 75 -4.79 -21.38 -20.99
C ASP A 75 -4.33 -20.22 -21.87
N ALA A 76 -4.08 -20.51 -23.16
CA ALA A 76 -3.63 -19.53 -24.15
C ALA A 76 -4.60 -18.35 -24.34
N GLU A 77 -5.91 -18.56 -24.15
CA GLU A 77 -6.91 -17.49 -24.27
C GLU A 77 -6.73 -16.46 -23.16
N ALA A 78 -6.41 -16.88 -21.94
CA ALA A 78 -6.09 -15.98 -20.84
C ALA A 78 -4.84 -15.14 -21.12
N PHE A 79 -3.81 -15.72 -21.75
CA PHE A 79 -2.64 -14.96 -22.21
C PHE A 79 -3.05 -13.91 -23.25
N GLU A 80 -3.75 -14.31 -24.32
CA GLU A 80 -4.16 -13.38 -25.40
C GLU A 80 -5.08 -12.27 -24.90
N ARG A 81 -6.03 -12.58 -24.01
CA ARG A 81 -6.89 -11.57 -23.36
C ARG A 81 -6.05 -10.57 -22.57
N TYR A 82 -5.03 -11.02 -21.86
CA TYR A 82 -4.11 -10.12 -21.16
C TYR A 82 -3.29 -9.26 -22.14
N LEU A 83 -2.78 -9.83 -23.23
CA LEU A 83 -2.07 -9.07 -24.26
C LEU A 83 -2.96 -8.01 -24.90
N GLY A 84 -4.22 -8.35 -25.19
CA GLY A 84 -5.23 -7.44 -25.70
C GLY A 84 -5.40 -6.22 -24.79
N ARG A 85 -5.47 -6.44 -23.46
CA ARG A 85 -5.54 -5.35 -22.47
C ARG A 85 -4.34 -4.40 -22.53
N ILE A 86 -3.14 -4.91 -22.80
CA ILE A 86 -1.96 -4.04 -22.90
C ILE A 86 -1.94 -3.30 -24.24
N ARG A 87 -2.32 -3.94 -25.33
CA ARG A 87 -2.29 -3.37 -26.69
C ARG A 87 -3.40 -2.35 -26.94
N ASP A 88 -4.58 -2.54 -26.34
CA ASP A 88 -5.71 -1.61 -26.38
C ASP A 88 -6.27 -1.38 -24.97
N PRO A 89 -5.58 -0.58 -24.14
CA PRO A 89 -5.94 -0.43 -22.74
C PRO A 89 -7.21 0.38 -22.50
N GLU A 90 -7.66 1.16 -23.48
CA GLU A 90 -8.81 2.05 -23.33
C GLU A 90 -10.15 1.32 -23.55
N SER A 91 -10.18 0.36 -24.48
CA SER A 91 -11.36 -0.47 -24.74
C SER A 91 -11.42 -1.74 -23.88
N ALA A 92 -10.38 -1.99 -23.10
CA ALA A 92 -10.21 -3.22 -22.33
C ALA A 92 -11.12 -3.29 -21.09
N ASP A 93 -11.64 -4.48 -20.82
CA ASP A 93 -12.25 -4.78 -19.52
C ASP A 93 -11.16 -5.05 -18.47
N TRP A 94 -11.02 -4.10 -17.54
CA TRP A 94 -10.09 -4.18 -16.41
C TRP A 94 -10.70 -4.80 -15.15
N SER A 95 -11.95 -5.24 -15.19
CA SER A 95 -12.55 -5.98 -14.08
C SER A 95 -11.83 -7.31 -13.88
N ASN A 96 -11.67 -7.70 -12.61
CA ASN A 96 -11.16 -9.01 -12.20
C ASN A 96 -9.82 -9.42 -12.83
N VAL A 97 -8.91 -8.47 -13.12
CA VAL A 97 -7.63 -8.78 -13.75
C VAL A 97 -6.72 -9.62 -12.84
N SER A 98 -6.83 -9.41 -11.52
CA SER A 98 -6.18 -10.27 -10.52
C SER A 98 -6.89 -10.17 -9.17
N PRO A 99 -7.06 -11.29 -8.42
CA PRO A 99 -7.62 -11.28 -7.06
C PRO A 99 -6.82 -10.45 -6.05
N TYR A 100 -5.61 -10.00 -6.41
CA TYR A 100 -4.87 -9.04 -5.60
C TYR A 100 -5.64 -7.71 -5.46
N TYR A 101 -6.20 -7.21 -6.56
CA TYR A 101 -6.80 -5.88 -6.60
C TYR A 101 -8.16 -5.82 -5.89
N ASP A 102 -8.81 -6.95 -5.66
CA ASP A 102 -10.03 -7.04 -4.83
C ASP A 102 -9.77 -6.72 -3.35
N ARG A 103 -8.50 -6.83 -2.92
CA ARG A 103 -8.09 -6.72 -1.51
C ARG A 103 -7.47 -5.36 -1.18
N VAL A 104 -7.33 -4.46 -2.15
CA VAL A 104 -6.73 -3.13 -1.97
C VAL A 104 -7.73 -2.01 -2.22
N ASN A 105 -7.62 -0.91 -1.48
CA ASN A 105 -8.60 0.18 -1.48
C ASN A 105 -8.69 0.90 -2.83
N TYR A 106 -7.62 0.90 -3.63
CA TYR A 106 -7.60 1.47 -4.97
C TYR A 106 -8.00 0.50 -6.08
N GLY A 107 -8.22 -0.79 -5.80
CA GLY A 107 -8.66 -1.76 -6.81
C GLY A 107 -9.92 -1.33 -7.55
N PRO A 108 -10.98 -0.88 -6.85
CA PRO A 108 -12.18 -0.35 -7.48
C PRO A 108 -11.95 0.90 -8.35
N LEU A 109 -10.86 1.64 -8.17
CA LEU A 109 -10.50 2.76 -9.07
C LEU A 109 -9.92 2.24 -10.38
N VAL A 110 -9.07 1.21 -10.30
CA VAL A 110 -8.49 0.56 -11.49
C VAL A 110 -9.60 -0.10 -12.32
N TYR A 111 -10.50 -0.84 -11.68
CA TYR A 111 -11.57 -1.56 -12.36
C TYR A 111 -12.58 -0.64 -13.07
N ARG A 112 -12.79 0.57 -12.56
CA ARG A 112 -13.67 1.58 -13.18
C ARG A 112 -12.96 2.42 -14.25
N GLY A 113 -11.65 2.26 -14.40
CA GLY A 113 -10.83 3.08 -15.31
C GLY A 113 -10.46 4.46 -14.76
N ASP A 114 -10.81 4.79 -13.52
CA ASP A 114 -10.45 6.05 -12.87
C ASP A 114 -8.95 6.14 -12.56
N ALA A 115 -8.31 4.98 -12.34
CA ALA A 115 -6.90 4.86 -12.03
C ALA A 115 -6.17 3.84 -12.91
N VAL A 116 -4.87 4.07 -13.09
CA VAL A 116 -3.93 3.09 -13.64
C VAL A 116 -2.84 2.77 -12.62
N TRP A 117 -2.54 1.50 -12.44
CA TRP A 117 -1.38 1.02 -11.68
C TRP A 117 -0.22 0.79 -12.64
N ILE A 118 0.96 1.35 -12.35
CA ILE A 118 2.15 1.22 -13.21
C ILE A 118 3.32 0.69 -12.39
N ASN A 119 4.08 -0.25 -12.93
CA ASN A 119 5.17 -0.90 -12.22
C ASN A 119 6.54 -0.37 -12.68
N ALA A 120 7.44 -0.09 -11.73
CA ALA A 120 8.84 0.20 -12.05
C ALA A 120 9.55 -1.00 -12.70
N SER A 121 9.24 -2.21 -12.22
CA SER A 121 9.66 -3.48 -12.79
C SER A 121 8.47 -4.16 -13.46
N PRO A 122 8.46 -4.30 -14.79
CA PRO A 122 7.36 -4.97 -15.49
C PRO A 122 7.37 -6.49 -15.25
N TYR A 123 8.47 -7.05 -14.76
CA TYR A 123 8.64 -8.48 -14.55
C TYR A 123 8.05 -8.99 -13.23
N ARG A 124 7.58 -10.24 -13.27
CA ARG A 124 6.92 -10.91 -12.14
C ARG A 124 7.93 -11.40 -11.14
N SER A 125 7.65 -11.11 -9.87
CA SER A 125 8.51 -11.48 -8.75
C SER A 125 7.64 -11.57 -7.49
N PRO A 126 7.84 -12.60 -6.64
CA PRO A 126 7.05 -12.79 -5.43
C PRO A 126 7.32 -11.68 -4.42
N ARG A 127 8.57 -11.20 -4.35
CA ARG A 127 8.95 -10.17 -3.39
C ARG A 127 10.20 -9.43 -3.85
N ILE A 128 10.06 -8.56 -4.85
CA ILE A 128 11.19 -7.82 -5.42
C ILE A 128 12.01 -7.03 -4.38
N SER A 129 11.38 -6.58 -3.29
CA SER A 129 12.04 -5.89 -2.18
C SER A 129 13.03 -6.77 -1.40
N ALA A 130 12.93 -8.09 -1.51
CA ALA A 130 13.82 -9.08 -0.91
C ALA A 130 14.82 -9.69 -1.94
N GLU A 131 14.81 -9.21 -3.18
CA GLU A 131 15.60 -9.77 -4.29
C GLU A 131 16.63 -8.73 -4.79
N PRO A 132 17.77 -8.56 -4.09
CA PRO A 132 18.70 -7.46 -4.36
C PRO A 132 19.30 -7.50 -5.78
N ASP A 133 19.44 -8.69 -6.36
CA ASP A 133 19.95 -8.87 -7.73
C ASP A 133 18.95 -8.33 -8.75
N ASN A 134 17.67 -8.70 -8.61
CA ASN A 134 16.59 -8.15 -9.43
C ASN A 134 16.46 -6.63 -9.26
N GLN A 135 16.60 -6.10 -8.04
CA GLN A 135 16.57 -4.65 -7.82
C GLN A 135 17.72 -3.91 -8.51
N ARG A 136 18.90 -4.54 -8.63
CA ARG A 136 20.01 -3.99 -9.43
C ARG A 136 19.69 -4.08 -10.91
N LEU A 137 19.17 -5.21 -11.37
CA LEU A 137 18.86 -5.45 -12.78
C LEU A 137 17.79 -4.48 -13.32
N VAL A 138 16.74 -4.18 -12.54
CA VAL A 138 15.69 -3.20 -12.88
C VAL A 138 16.24 -1.80 -13.20
N ARG A 139 17.42 -1.46 -12.68
CA ARG A 139 18.06 -0.17 -12.97
C ARG A 139 18.62 -0.14 -14.38
N SER A 140 19.11 -1.28 -14.88
CA SER A 140 19.70 -1.43 -16.20
C SER A 140 18.72 -1.87 -17.28
N LEU A 141 17.51 -2.32 -16.93
CA LEU A 141 16.48 -2.68 -17.92
C LEU A 141 16.09 -1.47 -18.77
N PRO A 142 16.22 -1.55 -20.12
CA PRO A 142 15.70 -0.53 -21.01
C PRO A 142 14.23 -0.19 -20.80
N SER A 143 13.37 -1.18 -20.53
CA SER A 143 11.94 -0.93 -20.26
C SER A 143 11.69 -0.12 -18.99
N SER A 144 12.43 -0.39 -17.91
CA SER A 144 12.35 0.39 -16.68
C SER A 144 12.91 1.80 -16.87
N ALA A 145 13.95 1.97 -17.71
CA ALA A 145 14.44 3.30 -18.09
C ALA A 145 13.42 4.08 -18.91
N PHE A 146 12.78 3.42 -19.89
CA PHE A 146 11.70 3.97 -20.69
C PHE A 146 10.53 4.43 -19.81
N ILE A 147 10.00 3.57 -18.92
CA ILE A 147 8.87 3.90 -18.04
C ILE A 147 9.19 5.10 -17.13
N ARG A 148 10.41 5.19 -16.59
CA ARG A 148 10.83 6.35 -15.77
C ARG A 148 10.84 7.64 -16.59
N ARG A 149 11.40 7.59 -17.80
CA ARG A 149 11.42 8.74 -18.72
C ARG A 149 10.02 9.13 -19.15
N TRP A 150 9.15 8.17 -19.46
CA TRP A 150 7.75 8.40 -19.77
C TRP A 150 6.98 9.07 -18.64
N LEU A 151 7.18 8.62 -17.39
CA LEU A 151 6.59 9.28 -16.24
C LEU A 151 7.03 10.76 -16.16
N ILE A 152 8.32 11.03 -16.30
CA ILE A 152 8.90 12.38 -16.16
C ILE A 152 8.48 13.29 -17.31
N ASP A 153 8.58 12.80 -18.56
CA ASP A 153 8.43 13.63 -19.75
C ASP A 153 6.98 13.77 -20.20
N ALA A 154 6.11 12.80 -19.90
CA ALA A 154 4.73 12.77 -20.40
C ALA A 154 3.68 12.91 -19.29
N VAL A 155 3.89 12.31 -18.11
CA VAL A 155 2.84 12.26 -17.07
C VAL A 155 2.98 13.37 -16.03
N VAL A 156 4.19 13.66 -15.55
CA VAL A 156 4.43 14.71 -14.56
C VAL A 156 3.97 16.09 -15.04
N PRO A 157 4.15 16.49 -16.32
CA PRO A 157 3.57 17.73 -16.83
C PRO A 157 2.03 17.79 -16.71
N LEU A 158 1.34 16.68 -16.98
CA LEU A 158 -0.12 16.57 -16.81
C LEU A 158 -0.54 16.60 -15.34
N ALA A 159 0.32 16.09 -14.45
CA ALA A 159 0.10 16.22 -13.01
C ALA A 159 0.21 17.69 -12.56
N ALA A 160 1.20 18.41 -13.08
CA ALA A 160 1.41 19.82 -12.79
C ALA A 160 0.29 20.71 -13.34
N SER A 161 -0.33 20.37 -14.48
CA SER A 161 -1.50 21.08 -15.01
C SER A 161 -2.81 20.75 -14.27
N GLY A 162 -2.82 19.69 -13.45
CA GLY A 162 -4.02 19.21 -12.76
C GLY A 162 -4.90 18.29 -13.61
N GLU A 163 -4.42 17.84 -14.77
CA GLU A 163 -5.11 16.86 -15.61
C GLU A 163 -4.99 15.43 -15.05
N ARG A 164 -3.92 15.15 -14.30
CA ARG A 164 -3.70 13.87 -13.61
C ARG A 164 -3.27 14.06 -12.15
N LEU A 165 -3.44 13.01 -11.36
CA LEU A 165 -2.81 12.88 -10.05
C LEU A 165 -1.86 11.69 -10.05
N VAL A 166 -0.63 11.87 -9.57
CA VAL A 166 0.36 10.79 -9.43
C VAL A 166 0.52 10.42 -7.96
N VAL A 167 0.29 9.15 -7.64
CA VAL A 167 0.50 8.59 -6.29
C VAL A 167 1.69 7.63 -6.31
N VAL A 168 2.79 8.02 -5.69
CA VAL A 168 4.01 7.22 -5.58
C VAL A 168 3.90 6.26 -4.40
N LYS A 169 3.43 5.04 -4.63
CA LYS A 169 3.20 4.03 -3.58
C LYS A 169 4.48 3.28 -3.16
N ARG A 170 5.35 2.97 -4.11
CA ARG A 170 6.58 2.19 -3.87
C ARG A 170 7.80 2.91 -4.45
N PRO A 171 8.30 3.99 -3.81
CA PRO A 171 9.28 4.88 -4.43
C PRO A 171 10.66 4.24 -4.70
N GLY A 172 11.03 3.19 -3.96
CA GLY A 172 12.40 2.66 -3.94
C GLY A 172 12.95 2.21 -5.30
N LEU A 173 12.11 1.62 -6.16
CA LEU A 173 12.54 1.14 -7.49
C LEU A 173 12.49 2.21 -8.57
N TRP A 174 11.66 3.24 -8.39
CA TRP A 174 11.48 4.29 -9.37
C TRP A 174 12.66 5.24 -9.45
N ARG A 175 13.41 5.42 -8.35
CA ARG A 175 14.55 6.35 -8.27
C ARG A 175 14.20 7.74 -8.83
N LEU A 176 13.00 8.22 -8.51
CA LEU A 176 12.54 9.51 -8.98
C LEU A 176 13.46 10.61 -8.46
N PRO A 177 13.86 11.57 -9.33
CA PRO A 177 14.55 12.77 -8.88
C PRO A 177 13.74 13.49 -7.78
N PRO A 178 14.39 14.15 -6.81
CA PRO A 178 13.70 14.88 -5.75
C PRO A 178 12.64 15.85 -6.27
N GLU A 179 12.92 16.52 -7.40
CA GLU A 179 12.07 17.51 -8.04
C GLU A 179 10.72 16.90 -8.48
N VAL A 180 10.75 15.65 -8.96
CA VAL A 180 9.54 14.90 -9.34
C VAL A 180 8.73 14.52 -8.10
N ARG A 181 9.40 14.16 -7.00
CA ARG A 181 8.73 13.74 -5.76
C ARG A 181 8.02 14.90 -5.06
N THR A 182 8.43 16.12 -5.32
CA THR A 182 7.84 17.36 -4.77
C THR A 182 7.04 18.14 -5.82
N ALA A 183 6.88 17.61 -7.03
CA ALA A 183 6.14 18.28 -8.08
C ALA A 183 4.65 18.41 -7.73
N ILE A 184 4.02 19.47 -8.23
CA ILE A 184 2.57 19.67 -8.10
C ILE A 184 1.85 18.48 -8.76
N GLY A 185 0.81 17.98 -8.09
CA GLY A 185 0.06 16.80 -8.55
C GLY A 185 0.76 15.47 -8.27
N VAL A 186 1.92 15.44 -7.59
CA VAL A 186 2.60 14.22 -7.18
C VAL A 186 2.56 14.06 -5.66
N ILE A 187 2.09 12.89 -5.19
CA ILE A 187 1.97 12.56 -3.77
C ILE A 187 2.74 11.28 -3.48
N VAL A 188 3.65 11.29 -2.51
CA VAL A 188 4.36 10.10 -2.06
C VAL A 188 3.63 9.46 -0.88
N ASP A 189 3.27 8.18 -0.99
CA ASP A 189 2.65 7.46 0.12
C ASP A 189 3.69 7.17 1.22
N PRO A 190 3.45 7.60 2.48
CA PRO A 190 4.39 7.40 3.58
C PRO A 190 4.52 5.94 4.05
N ALA A 191 3.62 5.02 3.66
CA ALA A 191 3.69 3.61 4.05
C ALA A 191 4.03 2.69 2.86
N PRO A 192 5.31 2.60 2.46
CA PRO A 192 5.76 1.85 1.29
C PRO A 192 5.76 0.33 1.49
N ILE A 193 5.24 -0.20 2.61
CA ILE A 193 5.07 -1.64 2.85
C ILE A 193 3.59 -2.04 2.81
N SER A 194 2.68 -1.15 3.21
CA SER A 194 1.24 -1.45 3.19
C SER A 194 0.76 -1.73 1.76
N PRO A 195 -0.06 -2.76 1.50
CA PRO A 195 -0.67 -2.96 0.20
C PRO A 195 -1.74 -1.89 -0.10
N GLN A 196 -2.26 -1.22 0.93
CA GLN A 196 -3.26 -0.15 0.84
C GLN A 196 -2.61 1.21 0.63
N LEU A 197 -3.26 2.12 -0.11
CA LEU A 197 -2.95 3.54 0.00
C LEU A 197 -3.28 4.03 1.41
N THR A 198 -2.38 4.82 2.01
CA THR A 198 -2.68 5.47 3.30
C THR A 198 -3.76 6.53 3.13
N SER A 199 -4.37 6.96 4.25
CA SER A 199 -5.52 7.87 4.23
C SER A 199 -5.26 9.17 3.48
N GLY A 200 -4.07 9.76 3.61
CA GLY A 200 -3.70 11.00 2.90
C GLY A 200 -3.77 10.85 1.37
N PRO A 201 -2.93 10.00 0.75
CA PRO A 201 -2.98 9.73 -0.68
C PRO A 201 -4.33 9.20 -1.17
N TRP A 202 -5.01 8.38 -0.36
CA TRP A 202 -6.34 7.88 -0.69
C TRP A 202 -7.37 9.01 -0.81
N ASN A 203 -7.45 9.88 0.20
CA ASN A 203 -8.38 11.01 0.19
C ASN A 203 -8.06 11.96 -0.96
N ALA A 204 -6.77 12.25 -1.20
CA ALA A 204 -6.36 13.08 -2.33
C ALA A 204 -6.81 12.51 -3.68
N ALA A 205 -6.72 11.19 -3.88
CA ALA A 205 -7.24 10.54 -5.08
C ALA A 205 -8.77 10.68 -5.20
N GLN A 206 -9.51 10.50 -4.11
CA GLN A 206 -10.97 10.68 -4.11
C GLN A 206 -11.38 12.14 -4.38
N ASP A 207 -10.71 13.09 -3.75
CA ASP A 207 -10.96 14.52 -3.92
C ASP A 207 -10.65 14.97 -5.35
N PHE A 208 -9.55 14.47 -5.93
CA PHE A 208 -9.20 14.72 -7.32
C PHE A 208 -10.28 14.21 -8.29
N LEU A 209 -10.73 12.96 -8.11
CA LEU A 209 -11.75 12.35 -8.96
C LEU A 209 -13.12 13.01 -8.84
N THR A 210 -13.45 13.58 -7.67
CA THR A 210 -14.73 14.27 -7.42
C THR A 210 -14.67 15.78 -7.69
N GLY A 211 -13.52 16.31 -8.13
CA GLY A 211 -13.32 17.74 -8.36
C GLY A 211 -13.30 18.59 -7.09
N ARG A 212 -13.11 17.97 -5.91
CA ARG A 212 -13.02 18.63 -4.60
C ARG A 212 -11.60 18.98 -4.18
N GLY A 213 -10.59 18.49 -4.93
CA GLY A 213 -9.18 18.82 -4.71
C GLY A 213 -8.80 20.21 -5.21
N PRO A 214 -7.71 20.81 -4.71
CA PRO A 214 -7.26 22.12 -5.17
C PRO A 214 -6.98 22.06 -6.68
N ALA A 215 -7.78 22.79 -7.45
CA ALA A 215 -7.43 23.13 -8.81
C ALA A 215 -6.06 23.82 -8.79
N SER A 216 -5.12 23.26 -9.57
CA SER A 216 -3.82 23.81 -9.97
C SER A 216 -3.35 25.08 -9.23
N GLY A 217 -2.30 24.96 -8.39
CA GLY A 217 -1.40 26.08 -8.09
C GLY A 217 -1.37 26.70 -6.68
N ALA A 218 -2.05 26.17 -5.66
CA ALA A 218 -1.90 26.71 -4.30
C ALA A 218 -0.69 26.06 -3.58
N PRO A 219 0.27 26.85 -3.04
CA PRO A 219 1.33 26.32 -2.19
C PRO A 219 0.73 25.73 -0.92
N THR A 220 1.38 24.70 -0.40
CA THR A 220 1.02 23.98 0.83
C THR A 220 0.56 24.95 1.93
N PRO A 221 -0.66 24.84 2.46
CA PRO A 221 -1.02 25.59 3.65
C PRO A 221 -0.18 25.08 4.82
N GLY A 222 0.42 26.00 5.58
CA GLY A 222 0.95 25.72 6.90
C GLY A 222 -0.13 25.15 7.84
N PRO A 223 0.24 24.73 9.05
CA PRO A 223 -0.66 24.02 9.96
C PRO A 223 -1.82 24.94 10.37
N GLN A 224 -3.01 24.69 9.82
CA GLN A 224 -4.24 25.29 10.31
C GLN A 224 -5.04 24.26 11.11
N GLU A 225 -5.26 24.62 12.37
CA GLU A 225 -6.31 24.11 13.24
C GLU A 225 -7.67 24.16 12.54
N THR A 226 -8.55 23.20 12.83
CA THR A 226 -9.98 23.53 12.86
C THR A 226 -10.79 22.62 13.76
N ALA A 227 -11.76 23.29 14.37
CA ALA A 227 -12.73 22.89 15.36
C ALA A 227 -13.69 21.77 14.91
N GLY A 228 -14.37 21.24 15.92
CA GLY A 228 -15.23 20.07 15.86
C GLY A 228 -16.44 20.21 14.93
N GLN A 229 -16.77 19.08 14.31
CA GLN A 229 -18.03 18.82 13.63
C GLN A 229 -18.71 17.62 14.29
N THR A 230 -19.95 17.82 14.72
CA THR A 230 -20.81 16.83 15.36
C THR A 230 -21.32 15.82 14.32
N ARG A 231 -21.16 14.51 14.59
CA ARG A 231 -21.58 13.41 13.71
C ARG A 231 -23.05 13.02 13.94
N THR A 232 -23.72 12.67 12.85
CA THR A 232 -25.12 12.25 12.77
C THR A 232 -25.28 10.72 12.81
N THR A 233 -26.51 10.28 13.07
CA THR A 233 -27.03 8.93 13.38
C THR A 233 -26.70 7.82 12.36
N ALA A 234 -26.08 8.13 11.21
CA ALA A 234 -25.70 7.15 10.19
C ALA A 234 -24.49 6.27 10.58
N GLU A 235 -23.62 6.75 11.49
CA GLU A 235 -22.41 6.03 11.88
C GLU A 235 -22.68 4.80 12.78
N GLN A 236 -23.83 4.75 13.46
CA GLN A 236 -24.16 3.62 14.35
C GLN A 236 -24.46 2.32 13.58
N GLY A 237 -25.06 2.42 12.38
CA GLY A 237 -25.31 1.25 11.51
C GLY A 237 -24.02 0.67 10.91
N GLU A 238 -23.01 1.51 10.70
CA GLU A 238 -21.74 1.09 10.11
C GLU A 238 -20.84 0.35 11.14
N VAL A 239 -20.93 0.73 12.42
CA VAL A 239 -20.27 0.02 13.53
C VAL A 239 -20.79 -1.41 13.68
N GLU A 240 -22.10 -1.62 13.52
CA GLU A 240 -22.72 -2.94 13.66
C GLU A 240 -22.44 -3.84 12.44
N ALA A 241 -22.44 -3.27 11.23
CA ALA A 241 -22.03 -3.98 10.00
C ALA A 241 -20.55 -4.40 10.04
N ARG A 242 -19.68 -3.55 10.62
CA ARG A 242 -18.25 -3.85 10.81
C ARG A 242 -18.02 -4.95 11.86
N ARG A 243 -18.86 -5.01 12.90
CA ARG A 243 -18.87 -6.08 13.93
C ARG A 243 -19.20 -7.45 13.32
N LYS A 244 -20.08 -7.50 12.31
CA LYS A 244 -20.42 -8.73 11.57
C LYS A 244 -19.32 -9.22 10.63
N ARG A 245 -18.56 -8.32 9.98
CA ARG A 245 -17.48 -8.70 9.03
C ARG A 245 -16.20 -9.22 9.71
N LEU A 246 -15.94 -8.86 10.96
CA LEU A 246 -14.78 -9.34 11.73
C LEU A 246 -14.84 -10.85 12.08
N LYS A 247 -15.94 -11.56 11.78
CA LYS A 247 -16.07 -13.00 12.00
C LYS A 247 -15.42 -13.89 10.93
N ALA A 248 -14.92 -13.34 9.82
CA ALA A 248 -14.47 -14.14 8.67
C ALA A 248 -13.00 -14.61 8.73
N ASP A 249 -12.16 -14.02 9.58
CA ASP A 249 -10.74 -14.39 9.75
C ASP A 249 -10.46 -14.93 11.18
N THR A 250 -11.35 -15.77 11.72
CA THR A 250 -11.16 -16.33 13.06
C THR A 250 -10.11 -17.45 13.04
N ILE A 251 -8.97 -17.18 13.67
CA ILE A 251 -8.08 -18.23 14.18
C ILE A 251 -8.90 -19.07 15.20
N PRO A 252 -8.78 -20.40 15.24
CA PRO A 252 -9.54 -21.21 16.20
C PRO A 252 -9.30 -20.75 17.64
N ALA A 253 -10.39 -20.59 18.41
CA ALA A 253 -10.32 -20.24 19.82
C ALA A 253 -9.41 -21.25 20.56
N GLY A 254 -8.50 -20.75 21.41
CA GLY A 254 -7.53 -21.57 22.13
C GLY A 254 -6.18 -21.78 21.44
N THR A 255 -5.96 -21.29 20.22
CA THR A 255 -4.63 -21.34 19.58
C THR A 255 -3.68 -20.35 20.28
N PRO A 256 -2.57 -20.81 20.89
CA PRO A 256 -1.62 -19.91 21.54
C PRO A 256 -1.00 -18.94 20.53
N GLN A 257 -0.97 -17.67 20.89
CA GLN A 257 -0.54 -16.62 20.00
C GLN A 257 0.48 -15.73 20.72
N SER A 258 1.71 -15.71 20.21
CA SER A 258 2.86 -15.04 20.84
C SER A 258 2.66 -13.56 21.16
N GLN A 259 1.71 -12.88 20.50
CA GLN A 259 1.39 -11.48 20.71
C GLN A 259 0.35 -11.20 21.81
N VAL A 260 -0.30 -12.23 22.37
CA VAL A 260 -1.33 -12.06 23.40
C VAL A 260 -0.71 -11.51 24.68
N SER A 261 0.38 -12.09 25.16
CA SER A 261 1.02 -11.62 26.41
C SER A 261 1.56 -10.19 26.30
N PRO A 262 2.24 -9.77 25.21
CA PRO A 262 2.60 -8.37 25.00
C PRO A 262 1.39 -7.43 24.95
N LEU A 263 0.29 -7.85 24.32
CA LEU A 263 -0.93 -7.05 24.23
C LEU A 263 -1.59 -6.84 25.59
N VAL A 264 -1.77 -7.91 26.37
CA VAL A 264 -2.32 -7.85 27.73
C VAL A 264 -1.46 -6.94 28.61
N ARG A 265 -0.13 -7.06 28.54
CA ARG A 265 0.81 -6.17 29.26
C ARG A 265 0.59 -4.69 28.93
N VAL A 266 0.38 -4.34 27.65
CA VAL A 266 0.09 -2.95 27.26
C VAL A 266 -1.28 -2.51 27.77
N CYS A 267 -2.29 -3.35 27.67
CA CYS A 267 -3.62 -3.03 28.18
C CYS A 267 -3.60 -2.79 29.69
N ASP A 268 -2.96 -3.66 30.46
CA ASP A 268 -2.84 -3.53 31.92
C ASP A 268 -2.09 -2.26 32.31
N ALA A 269 -0.95 -1.99 31.66
CA ALA A 269 -0.15 -0.79 31.93
C ALA A 269 -0.92 0.51 31.68
N LEU A 270 -1.83 0.52 30.70
CA LEU A 270 -2.61 1.69 30.32
C LEU A 270 -4.02 1.72 30.95
N GLY A 271 -4.41 0.70 31.72
CA GLY A 271 -5.75 0.56 32.28
C GLY A 271 -6.85 0.34 31.23
N LEU A 272 -6.52 -0.32 30.11
CA LEU A 272 -7.41 -0.54 28.98
C LEU A 272 -8.09 -1.90 29.03
N LYS A 273 -9.33 -1.95 28.55
CA LYS A 273 -10.12 -3.19 28.45
C LYS A 273 -10.38 -3.56 27.00
N LEU A 274 -10.23 -4.84 26.71
CA LEU A 274 -10.50 -5.44 25.41
C LEU A 274 -12.02 -5.60 25.25
N ILE A 275 -12.58 -5.25 24.08
CA ILE A 275 -14.03 -5.41 23.83
C ILE A 275 -14.44 -6.90 23.85
N ALA A 276 -13.55 -7.78 23.43
CA ALA A 276 -13.76 -9.22 23.41
C ALA A 276 -12.47 -9.95 23.85
N PRO A 277 -12.22 -10.08 25.16
CA PRO A 277 -10.97 -10.66 25.68
C PRO A 277 -10.79 -12.13 25.28
N GLU A 278 -11.89 -12.85 25.05
CA GLU A 278 -11.88 -14.27 24.65
C GLU A 278 -11.87 -14.49 23.12
N ALA A 279 -11.88 -13.42 22.32
CA ALA A 279 -11.84 -13.56 20.87
C ALA A 279 -10.45 -13.97 20.39
N ALA A 280 -10.40 -14.74 19.31
CA ALA A 280 -9.14 -15.07 18.66
C ALA A 280 -8.49 -13.80 18.08
N TRP A 281 -7.21 -13.56 18.41
CA TRP A 281 -6.55 -12.30 18.05
C TRP A 281 -5.99 -12.36 16.64
N PRO A 282 -6.03 -11.25 15.87
CA PRO A 282 -5.74 -11.27 14.45
C PRO A 282 -4.24 -11.38 14.09
N GLY A 283 -3.34 -11.45 15.07
CA GLY A 283 -1.88 -11.47 14.84
C GLY A 283 -1.21 -10.10 14.88
N TYR A 284 0.11 -10.08 14.72
CA TYR A 284 0.88 -8.84 14.53
C TYR A 284 0.41 -8.10 13.28
N GLY A 285 0.51 -6.78 13.33
CA GLY A 285 0.20 -5.92 12.19
C GLY A 285 -1.28 -5.76 11.91
N LYS A 286 -2.14 -6.04 12.89
CA LYS A 286 -3.59 -5.90 12.82
C LYS A 286 -4.10 -5.02 13.96
N VAL A 287 -5.20 -4.33 13.71
CA VAL A 287 -5.84 -3.43 14.69
C VAL A 287 -6.76 -4.23 15.59
N VAL A 288 -6.62 -4.02 16.88
CA VAL A 288 -7.49 -4.54 17.93
C VAL A 288 -8.33 -3.40 18.48
N HIS A 289 -9.64 -3.61 18.62
CA HIS A 289 -10.54 -2.62 19.20
C HIS A 289 -10.66 -2.79 20.72
N LEU A 290 -10.58 -1.65 21.41
CA LEU A 290 -10.63 -1.53 22.86
C LEU A 290 -11.91 -0.79 23.25
N ASP A 291 -12.29 -0.88 24.52
CA ASP A 291 -13.46 -0.15 25.03
C ASP A 291 -13.30 1.38 24.87
N GLY A 292 -14.41 2.09 24.68
CA GLY A 292 -14.45 3.56 24.58
C GLY A 292 -13.81 4.17 23.32
N GLU A 293 -14.09 3.63 22.13
CA GLU A 293 -13.57 4.10 20.82
C GLU A 293 -12.04 4.05 20.65
N ARG A 294 -11.36 3.28 21.49
CA ARG A 294 -9.90 3.11 21.46
C ARG A 294 -9.50 1.95 20.55
N SER A 295 -8.25 1.95 20.13
CA SER A 295 -7.69 0.81 19.39
C SER A 295 -6.20 0.67 19.62
N ILE A 296 -5.68 -0.54 19.44
CA ILE A 296 -4.26 -0.83 19.58
C ILE A 296 -3.78 -1.62 18.37
N TYR A 297 -2.63 -1.20 17.84
CA TYR A 297 -1.94 -1.87 16.75
C TYR A 297 -0.63 -2.42 17.27
N ILE A 298 -0.46 -3.75 17.24
CA ILE A 298 0.72 -4.39 17.81
C ILE A 298 1.71 -4.84 16.73
N ASN A 299 2.97 -4.44 16.88
CA ASN A 299 4.12 -4.90 16.12
C ASN A 299 5.04 -5.73 17.00
N ARG A 300 6.11 -6.31 16.41
CA ARG A 300 7.09 -7.09 17.16
C ARG A 300 7.86 -6.30 18.22
N THR A 301 7.99 -4.98 18.06
CA THR A 301 8.86 -4.15 18.93
C THR A 301 8.10 -3.05 19.66
N ASN A 302 6.84 -2.80 19.31
CA ASN A 302 6.03 -1.74 19.90
C ASN A 302 4.52 -2.03 19.73
N ALA A 303 3.72 -1.34 20.54
CA ALA A 303 2.30 -1.19 20.34
C ALA A 303 1.97 0.31 20.14
N ASP A 304 1.20 0.61 19.10
CA ASP A 304 0.66 1.95 18.85
C ASP A 304 -0.80 1.97 19.33
N VAL A 305 -1.06 2.75 20.38
CA VAL A 305 -2.38 2.86 21.03
C VAL A 305 -3.03 4.16 20.62
N ARG A 306 -4.24 4.09 20.08
CA ARG A 306 -5.07 5.22 19.71
C ARG A 306 -6.07 5.56 20.83
N SER A 307 -6.06 6.81 21.29
CA SER A 307 -7.00 7.33 22.29
C SER A 307 -7.27 8.83 22.08
N SER A 308 -7.98 9.47 23.02
CA SER A 308 -8.11 10.93 23.03
C SER A 308 -6.76 11.60 23.35
N PRO A 309 -6.47 12.81 22.81
CA PRO A 309 -5.22 13.52 23.10
C PRO A 309 -4.94 13.71 24.60
N ALA A 310 -5.98 13.94 25.40
CA ALA A 310 -5.85 14.11 26.85
C ALA A 310 -5.32 12.85 27.56
N GLU A 311 -5.81 11.67 27.17
CA GLU A 311 -5.33 10.38 27.71
C GLU A 311 -3.90 10.09 27.24
N ILE A 312 -3.60 10.35 25.97
CA ILE A 312 -2.24 10.17 25.41
C ILE A 312 -1.23 11.04 26.17
N ALA A 313 -1.56 12.31 26.41
CA ALA A 313 -0.74 13.22 27.19
C ALA A 313 -0.59 12.78 28.66
N ALA A 314 -1.63 12.19 29.27
CA ALA A 314 -1.56 11.63 30.61
C ALA A 314 -0.61 10.43 30.67
N TRP A 315 -0.73 9.47 29.76
CA TRP A 315 0.15 8.29 29.71
C TRP A 315 1.59 8.63 29.38
N GLN A 316 1.83 9.61 28.49
CA GLN A 316 3.18 10.09 28.20
C GLN A 316 3.82 10.73 29.43
N ARG A 317 3.09 11.57 30.19
CA ARG A 317 3.59 12.14 31.45
C ARG A 317 3.89 11.07 32.51
N ALA A 318 3.15 9.97 32.49
CA ALA A 318 3.40 8.81 33.34
C ALA A 318 4.58 7.93 32.86
N GLY A 319 5.23 8.26 31.73
CA GLY A 319 6.36 7.49 31.20
C GLY A 319 5.98 6.15 30.56
N LEU A 320 4.69 5.92 30.28
CA LEU A 320 4.18 4.65 29.75
C LEU A 320 4.40 4.49 28.23
N GLY A 321 4.83 5.55 27.55
CA GLY A 321 5.12 5.55 26.13
C GLY A 321 5.50 6.95 25.62
N THR A 322 5.57 7.09 24.31
CA THR A 322 5.88 8.36 23.65
C THR A 322 4.78 8.70 22.66
N ALA A 323 4.18 9.90 22.78
CA ALA A 323 3.23 10.35 21.76
C ALA A 323 3.94 10.51 20.41
N ARG A 324 3.23 10.21 19.33
CA ARG A 324 3.79 10.35 18.00
C ARG A 324 3.92 11.83 17.62
N PRO A 325 5.07 12.26 17.06
CA PRO A 325 5.29 13.67 16.70
C PRO A 325 4.35 14.15 15.60
N ASP A 326 3.85 13.23 14.77
CA ASP A 326 2.95 13.49 13.65
C ASP A 326 1.47 13.24 13.99
N ASN A 327 1.14 12.76 15.20
CA ASN A 327 -0.23 12.45 15.60
C ASN A 327 -0.39 12.31 17.12
N ASP A 328 -0.98 13.33 17.75
CA ASP A 328 -1.23 13.38 19.20
C ASP A 328 -2.28 12.36 19.69
N ARG A 329 -2.98 11.67 18.78
CA ARG A 329 -3.93 10.61 19.12
C ARG A 329 -3.29 9.25 19.30
N TYR A 330 -1.98 9.12 19.09
CA TYR A 330 -1.27 7.83 19.21
C TYR A 330 -0.13 7.89 20.22
N LEU A 331 -0.13 6.90 21.11
CA LEU A 331 0.96 6.61 22.05
C LEU A 331 1.69 5.37 21.55
N ARG A 332 3.01 5.49 21.35
CA ARG A 332 3.87 4.34 21.08
C ARG A 332 4.44 3.80 22.38
N VAL A 333 4.10 2.56 22.70
CA VAL A 333 4.61 1.79 23.84
C VAL A 333 5.64 0.80 23.32
N LYS A 334 6.88 0.84 23.84
CA LYS A 334 7.90 -0.16 23.47
C LYS A 334 7.55 -1.50 24.13
N LEU A 335 7.57 -2.57 23.35
CA LEU A 335 7.49 -3.92 23.91
C LEU A 335 8.90 -4.30 24.34
N LEU A 336 9.17 -4.28 25.65
CA LEU A 336 10.40 -4.85 26.19
C LEU A 336 10.31 -6.36 25.93
N GLY A 337 11.21 -6.89 25.08
CA GLY A 337 11.35 -8.34 24.94
C GLY A 337 11.57 -8.97 26.31
N ASP A 338 11.03 -10.18 26.53
CA ASP A 338 10.78 -10.90 27.80
C ASP A 338 11.74 -10.71 28.99
N GLN A 339 11.97 -9.48 29.41
CA GLN A 339 12.60 -9.11 30.66
C GLN A 339 11.48 -9.00 31.69
N PRO A 340 11.52 -9.77 32.78
CA PRO A 340 10.58 -9.62 33.88
C PRO A 340 10.69 -8.20 34.44
N LEU A 341 9.55 -7.52 34.60
CA LEU A 341 9.49 -6.26 35.34
C LEU A 341 9.84 -6.59 36.79
N ASN A 342 10.98 -6.08 37.26
CA ASN A 342 11.42 -6.20 38.65
C ASN A 342 10.29 -5.79 39.60
N ASP A 343 9.94 -6.75 40.45
CA ASP A 343 9.11 -6.56 41.63
C ASP A 343 10.00 -5.93 42.72
N GLU A 344 10.05 -4.61 42.78
CA GLU A 344 10.63 -3.88 43.91
C GLU A 344 9.70 -2.77 44.38
N ARG A 345 8.75 -3.15 45.24
CA ARG A 345 8.34 -2.34 46.38
C ARG A 345 8.24 -3.21 47.64
N SER A 346 9.40 -3.64 48.14
CA SER A 346 9.55 -3.95 49.55
C SER A 346 10.28 -2.78 50.20
N GLY A 347 9.52 -1.98 50.95
CA GLY A 347 10.03 -0.80 51.63
C GLY A 347 11.07 -1.14 52.69
N HIS A 348 12.18 -0.41 52.66
CA HIS A 348 12.95 -0.14 53.86
C HIS A 348 12.13 0.74 54.79
N THR A 349 11.83 0.22 55.96
CA THR A 349 11.64 1.03 57.17
C THR A 349 12.80 0.71 58.10
N VAL A 350 13.32 1.76 58.72
CA VAL A 350 14.44 1.82 59.68
C VAL A 350 14.32 0.79 60.79
#